data_AF-A0A926GLR5-F1
#
_entry.id   AF-A0A926GLR5-F1
#
_cell.length_a   1.000
_cell.length_b   1.000
_cell.length_c   1.000
_cell.angle_alpha   90.00
_cell.angle_beta   90.00
_cell.angle_gamma   90.00
#
_symmetry.space_group_name_H-M   'P 1'
#
loop_
_entity.id
_entity.type
_entity.pdbx_description
1 polymer ?
#
loop_
_entity_poly.entity_id
_entity_poly.type
_entity_poly.pdbx_seq_one_letter_code
_entity_poly.pdbx_strand_id
1 'polypeptide(L)'
;AAEVMIKVGGKDIQKFAIEPTRPRQAKTVEVETFVQGGEHAIAAAFTNDYYREKDPDPKLNGDRNLVIQSIEVVGPLNIAPETLAKLAAASPAQSRLFAPGVGVADDTARARKILKAFAQRAYRRPPTDAEVAKLIMLYGIARKNGESFERGIQLGVQGTLASSNFLYRAERETGKTRELDDYELASRLSYFLWSSMPDDTLLKLAAAGELHKPEVLVSQAKRMLKDPKSVALTDNFAGQWLQIRKLERVTPDPTQFPQWDEPLRTAMREETRRYFDTIVREDRSVLEFLDSDWTYLNGRLAKHYGNTDVTGEKFVRVKLVGGRRGGVLTQASVLTLTSNPTRTSPVKRGKWVLDNLLNTPPPPPPPGVGELPDDAKGKEPLTGTLRQRLEKHRSDPACASCHSRMDPIGFGLENFDAIGTWRKSDGEAAIDATGTLPDGKSFEGPKQLRTILLSKKEQFAKAMTEKLLTYAIGRGIESTDRCNVGGMAEAISGKGYRFSAVVEQIVLSEPFRKRRTAASDIALPKKVAKNTKE
;
A
#
# COMPACT_ATOMS: atom_id res chain seq x y z
N ALA A 1 -17.39 -5.61 -39.67
CA ALA A 1 -16.12 -5.20 -39.05
C ALA A 1 -16.20 -3.92 -38.22
N ALA A 2 -15.38 -3.85 -37.16
CA ALA A 2 -14.86 -2.61 -36.60
C ALA A 2 -13.73 -2.06 -37.48
N GLU A 3 -13.68 -0.74 -37.67
CA GLU A 3 -12.66 -0.06 -38.44
C GLU A 3 -11.65 0.62 -37.51
N VAL A 4 -10.37 0.31 -37.73
CA VAL A 4 -9.26 0.87 -36.96
C VAL A 4 -8.38 1.69 -37.88
N MET A 5 -8.08 2.94 -37.51
CA MET A 5 -7.12 3.79 -38.20
C MET A 5 -5.85 3.92 -37.35
N ILE A 6 -4.71 3.52 -37.90
CA ILE A 6 -3.41 3.80 -37.29
C ILE A 6 -2.99 5.22 -37.66
N LYS A 7 -2.60 6.01 -36.66
CA LYS A 7 -2.14 7.39 -36.82
C LYS A 7 -0.75 7.57 -36.23
N VAL A 8 0.09 8.32 -36.93
CA VAL A 8 1.42 8.74 -36.45
C VAL A 8 1.56 10.24 -36.62
N GLY A 9 1.87 10.95 -35.54
CA GLY A 9 1.93 12.43 -35.54
C GLY A 9 0.60 13.08 -35.93
N GLY A 10 -0.53 12.42 -35.63
CA GLY A 10 -1.87 12.86 -36.01
C GLY A 10 -2.27 12.60 -37.47
N LYS A 11 -1.36 12.07 -38.32
CA LYS A 11 -1.66 11.70 -39.70
C LYS A 11 -2.17 10.28 -39.78
N ASP A 12 -3.21 10.07 -40.58
CA ASP A 12 -3.76 8.75 -40.88
C ASP A 12 -2.77 7.96 -41.75
N ILE A 13 -2.33 6.79 -41.27
CA ILE A 13 -1.34 5.96 -41.94
C ILE A 13 -2.02 4.82 -42.69
N GLN A 14 -2.82 4.03 -42.00
CA GLN A 14 -3.49 2.88 -42.60
C GLN A 14 -4.75 2.50 -41.84
N LYS A 15 -5.79 2.12 -42.60
CA LYS A 15 -7.08 1.69 -42.08
C LYS A 15 -7.24 0.17 -42.20
N PHE A 16 -7.80 -0.45 -41.18
CA PHE A 16 -8.04 -1.88 -41.12
C PHE A 16 -9.49 -2.19 -40.78
N ALA A 17 -10.07 -3.18 -41.47
CA ALA A 17 -11.31 -3.82 -41.06
C ALA A 17 -10.99 -5.03 -40.17
N ILE A 18 -11.49 -4.98 -38.94
CA ILE A 18 -11.41 -6.03 -37.94
C ILE A 18 -12.78 -6.72 -37.87
N GLU A 19 -12.87 -7.89 -38.50
CA GLU A 19 -14.06 -8.72 -38.41
C GLU A 19 -14.15 -9.42 -37.05
N PRO A 20 -15.37 -9.65 -36.53
CA PRO A 20 -15.56 -10.38 -35.29
C PRO A 20 -15.03 -11.80 -35.46
N THR A 21 -13.88 -12.10 -34.87
CA THR A 21 -13.42 -13.49 -34.71
C THR A 21 -14.24 -14.16 -33.60
N ARG A 22 -14.49 -15.47 -33.75
CA ARG A 22 -15.05 -16.31 -32.67
C ARG A 22 -14.30 -16.04 -31.35
N PRO A 23 -14.93 -16.20 -30.17
CA PRO A 23 -14.42 -15.58 -28.95
C PRO A 23 -12.96 -15.99 -28.66
N ARG A 24 -12.09 -14.96 -28.57
CA ARG A 24 -10.72 -14.94 -27.99
C ARG A 24 -9.49 -15.01 -28.90
N GLN A 25 -9.60 -14.91 -30.22
CA GLN A 25 -8.38 -14.75 -31.06
C GLN A 25 -8.18 -13.30 -31.49
N ALA A 26 -7.16 -12.64 -30.93
CA ALA A 26 -6.77 -11.29 -31.35
C ALA A 26 -6.22 -11.34 -32.78
N LYS A 27 -6.62 -10.37 -33.61
CA LYS A 27 -6.04 -10.17 -34.95
C LYS A 27 -4.90 -9.17 -34.84
N THR A 28 -3.69 -9.62 -35.13
CA THR A 28 -2.54 -8.71 -35.29
C THR A 28 -2.63 -8.03 -36.65
N VAL A 29 -2.39 -6.71 -36.67
CA VAL A 29 -2.24 -5.92 -37.88
C VAL A 29 -0.90 -5.21 -37.82
N GLU A 30 -0.17 -5.21 -38.94
CA GLU A 30 1.16 -4.62 -39.04
C GLU A 30 1.12 -3.44 -40.02
N VAL A 31 1.81 -2.37 -39.64
CA VAL A 31 1.97 -1.16 -40.46
C VAL A 31 3.44 -0.81 -40.48
N GLU A 32 4.03 -0.83 -41.67
CA GLU A 32 5.35 -0.28 -41.90
C GLU A 32 5.22 1.15 -42.44
N THR A 33 5.91 2.10 -41.81
CA THR A 33 5.89 3.50 -42.26
C THR A 33 7.20 4.21 -41.94
N PHE A 34 7.54 5.21 -42.76
CA PHE A 34 8.68 6.07 -42.52
C PHE A 34 8.26 7.23 -41.62
N VAL A 35 8.97 7.39 -40.50
CA VAL A 35 8.76 8.48 -39.54
C VAL A 35 10.02 9.33 -39.49
N GLN A 36 9.87 10.65 -39.60
CA GLN A 36 10.98 11.58 -39.42
C GLN A 36 11.48 11.53 -37.97
N GLY A 37 12.77 11.79 -37.72
CA GLY A 37 13.27 11.85 -36.35
C GLY A 37 12.57 12.92 -35.52
N GLY A 38 12.21 12.61 -34.27
CA GLY A 38 11.48 13.52 -33.37
C GLY A 38 10.47 12.79 -32.47
N GLU A 39 9.75 13.54 -31.66
CA GLU A 39 8.62 13.01 -30.88
C GLU A 39 7.36 12.93 -31.75
N HIS A 40 6.73 11.77 -31.78
CA HIS A 40 5.50 11.53 -32.54
C HIS A 40 4.48 10.80 -31.68
N ALA A 41 3.24 11.29 -31.65
CA ALA A 41 2.13 10.56 -31.04
C ALA A 41 1.71 9.39 -31.94
N ILE A 42 1.60 8.19 -31.38
CA ILE A 42 1.10 7.00 -32.06
C ILE A 42 -0.29 6.68 -31.49
N ALA A 43 -1.27 6.49 -32.36
CA ALA A 43 -2.63 6.18 -31.95
C ALA A 43 -3.27 5.14 -32.87
N ALA A 44 -4.20 4.37 -32.31
CA ALA A 44 -5.13 3.53 -33.04
C ALA A 44 -6.54 4.01 -32.73
N ALA A 45 -7.26 4.51 -33.74
CA ALA A 45 -8.57 5.10 -33.59
C ALA A 45 -9.66 4.14 -34.08
N PHE A 46 -10.70 3.92 -33.27
CA PHE A 46 -11.91 3.21 -33.68
C PHE A 46 -12.83 4.18 -34.42
N THR A 47 -12.97 4.03 -35.75
CA THR A 47 -13.54 5.10 -36.61
C THR A 47 -14.98 4.88 -37.04
N ASN A 48 -15.57 3.72 -36.76
CA ASN A 48 -16.94 3.40 -37.17
C ASN A 48 -17.76 2.82 -35.99
N ASP A 49 -17.64 3.45 -34.83
CA ASP A 49 -18.44 3.10 -33.66
C ASP A 49 -19.95 3.07 -34.00
N TYR A 50 -20.65 2.12 -33.41
CA TYR A 50 -22.05 1.85 -33.69
C TYR A 50 -22.74 1.31 -32.44
N TYR A 51 -23.73 2.06 -31.94
CA TYR A 51 -24.59 1.62 -30.85
C TYR A 51 -26.05 2.01 -31.15
N ARG A 52 -26.94 1.02 -31.23
CA ARG A 52 -28.39 1.20 -31.35
C ARG A 52 -29.12 0.18 -30.48
N GLU A 53 -29.76 0.67 -29.41
CA GLU A 53 -30.45 -0.19 -28.44
C GLU A 53 -31.93 -0.46 -28.81
N LYS A 54 -32.61 0.51 -29.47
CA LYS A 54 -34.06 0.45 -29.75
C LYS A 54 -34.44 1.13 -31.08
N ASP A 55 -34.14 0.46 -32.19
CA ASP A 55 -34.56 0.80 -33.54
C ASP A 55 -35.89 0.08 -33.88
N PRO A 56 -36.86 0.74 -34.56
CA PRO A 56 -38.09 0.11 -35.04
C PRO A 56 -37.88 -1.08 -35.97
N ASP A 57 -36.75 -1.12 -36.70
CA ASP A 57 -36.30 -2.34 -37.39
C ASP A 57 -35.35 -3.13 -36.46
N PRO A 58 -35.77 -4.30 -35.92
CA PRO A 58 -34.94 -5.09 -35.03
C PRO A 58 -33.59 -5.50 -35.62
N LYS A 59 -33.45 -5.52 -36.95
CA LYS A 59 -32.18 -5.83 -37.64
C LYS A 59 -31.13 -4.74 -37.48
N LEU A 60 -31.55 -3.53 -37.11
CA LEU A 60 -30.66 -2.39 -36.86
C LEU A 60 -30.29 -2.27 -35.37
N ASN A 61 -30.80 -3.11 -34.48
CA ASN A 61 -30.34 -3.14 -33.10
C ASN A 61 -28.97 -3.81 -33.01
N GLY A 62 -28.05 -3.22 -32.24
CA GLY A 62 -26.73 -3.81 -32.01
C GLY A 62 -25.70 -2.83 -31.50
N ASP A 63 -24.56 -3.38 -31.11
CA ASP A 63 -23.40 -2.67 -30.59
C ASP A 63 -22.13 -3.20 -31.26
N ARG A 64 -21.22 -2.31 -31.65
CA ARG A 64 -19.94 -2.62 -32.26
C ARG A 64 -18.83 -2.18 -31.33
N ASN A 65 -18.21 -3.14 -30.68
CA ASN A 65 -17.09 -2.89 -29.78
C ASN A 65 -15.75 -3.28 -30.42
N LEU A 66 -14.69 -2.55 -30.06
CA LEU A 66 -13.31 -2.86 -30.38
C LEU A 66 -12.47 -2.81 -29.10
N VAL A 67 -11.65 -3.84 -28.87
CA VAL A 67 -10.67 -3.86 -27.76
C VAL A 67 -9.26 -3.95 -28.35
N ILE A 68 -8.41 -2.99 -28.00
CA ILE A 68 -6.98 -3.00 -28.35
C ILE A 68 -6.22 -3.61 -27.16
N GLN A 69 -5.53 -4.73 -27.39
CA GLN A 69 -4.76 -5.40 -26.33
C GLN A 69 -3.38 -4.76 -26.13
N SER A 70 -2.68 -4.45 -27.21
CA SER A 70 -1.35 -3.84 -27.19
C SER A 70 -1.07 -3.12 -28.51
N ILE A 71 -0.15 -2.17 -28.46
CA ILE A 71 0.50 -1.56 -29.64
C ILE A 71 1.99 -1.77 -29.42
N GLU A 72 2.66 -2.41 -30.38
CA GLU A 72 4.11 -2.59 -30.39
C GLU A 72 4.71 -1.74 -31.51
N VAL A 73 5.82 -1.07 -31.21
CA VAL A 73 6.53 -0.22 -32.18
C VAL A 73 7.92 -0.80 -32.35
N VAL A 74 8.17 -1.37 -33.52
CA VAL A 74 9.47 -1.97 -33.86
C VAL A 74 10.16 -1.08 -34.88
N GLY A 75 11.34 -0.60 -34.53
CA GLY A 75 12.15 0.20 -35.43
C GLY A 75 13.31 0.90 -34.71
N PRO A 76 14.23 1.50 -35.48
CA PRO A 76 14.19 1.61 -36.94
C PRO A 76 14.61 0.29 -37.63
N LEU A 77 13.85 -0.16 -38.64
CA LEU A 77 13.99 -1.50 -39.25
C LEU A 77 15.19 -1.62 -40.23
N ASN A 78 15.70 -0.50 -40.73
CA ASN A 78 16.78 -0.44 -41.75
C ASN A 78 18.01 0.33 -41.24
N ILE A 79 18.42 0.06 -40.01
CA ILE A 79 19.65 0.64 -39.45
C ILE A 79 20.72 -0.45 -39.39
N ALA A 80 21.91 -0.15 -39.93
CA ALA A 80 23.07 -1.00 -39.76
C ALA A 80 23.30 -1.28 -38.26
N PRO A 81 23.58 -2.52 -37.82
CA PRO A 81 23.71 -2.87 -36.40
C PRO A 81 24.65 -1.93 -35.61
N GLU A 82 25.70 -1.45 -36.26
CA GLU A 82 26.67 -0.49 -35.71
C GLU A 82 26.07 0.88 -35.40
N THR A 83 25.15 1.34 -36.25
CA THR A 83 24.44 2.60 -36.08
C THR A 83 23.35 2.46 -35.02
N LEU A 84 22.71 1.30 -34.91
CA LEU A 84 21.76 1.01 -33.82
C LEU A 84 22.48 1.00 -32.46
N ALA A 85 23.68 0.42 -32.41
CA ALA A 85 24.54 0.43 -31.21
C ALA A 85 25.02 1.83 -30.83
N LYS A 86 25.22 2.73 -31.80
CA LYS A 86 25.55 4.15 -31.56
C LYS A 86 24.34 4.99 -31.13
N LEU A 87 23.15 4.70 -31.66
CA LEU A 87 21.90 5.41 -31.36
C LEU A 87 21.26 4.96 -30.04
N ALA A 88 21.47 3.71 -29.65
CA ALA A 88 21.14 3.23 -28.31
C ALA A 88 22.15 3.79 -27.30
N ALA A 89 22.04 5.08 -26.96
CA ALA A 89 22.71 5.59 -25.78
C ALA A 89 22.39 4.65 -24.62
N ALA A 90 23.43 4.09 -23.98
CA ALA A 90 23.24 3.14 -22.89
C ALA A 90 22.28 3.76 -21.88
N SER A 91 21.20 3.05 -21.58
CA SER A 91 20.24 3.55 -20.59
C SER A 91 20.97 3.82 -19.27
N PRO A 92 20.49 4.76 -18.43
CA PRO A 92 21.11 5.00 -17.13
C PRO A 92 21.26 3.72 -16.29
N ALA A 93 20.37 2.73 -16.48
CA ALA A 93 20.48 1.42 -15.85
C ALA A 93 21.64 0.58 -16.41
N GLN A 94 21.81 0.53 -17.73
CA GLN A 94 22.95 -0.15 -18.35
C GLN A 94 24.28 0.51 -17.96
N SER A 95 24.38 1.84 -18.01
CA SER A 95 25.60 2.55 -17.59
C SER A 95 25.97 2.20 -16.14
N ARG A 96 24.99 2.16 -15.22
CA ARG A 96 25.23 1.74 -13.83
C ARG A 96 25.64 0.27 -13.71
N LEU A 97 25.06 -0.63 -14.49
CA LEU A 97 25.38 -2.05 -14.47
C LEU A 97 26.84 -2.30 -14.91
N PHE A 98 27.27 -1.67 -16.00
CA PHE A 98 28.60 -1.90 -16.59
C PHE A 98 29.72 -1.05 -15.98
N ALA A 99 29.39 0.02 -15.22
CA ALA A 99 30.39 0.91 -14.60
C ALA A 99 31.51 0.19 -13.80
N PRO A 100 31.25 -0.87 -13.01
CA PRO A 100 32.31 -1.57 -12.26
C PRO A 100 33.36 -2.26 -13.15
N GLY A 101 33.04 -2.49 -14.42
CA GLY A 101 33.94 -3.11 -15.40
C GLY A 101 34.69 -2.13 -16.30
N VAL A 102 34.52 -0.82 -16.13
CA VAL A 102 35.21 0.19 -16.96
C VAL A 102 36.73 0.10 -16.74
N GLY A 103 37.50 0.13 -17.84
CA GLY A 103 38.97 0.06 -17.81
C GLY A 103 39.57 -1.32 -17.56
N VAL A 104 38.76 -2.39 -17.51
CA VAL A 104 39.25 -3.78 -17.40
C VAL A 104 39.31 -4.41 -18.78
N ALA A 105 40.52 -4.73 -19.24
CA ALA A 105 40.76 -5.28 -20.58
C ALA A 105 40.35 -6.75 -20.73
N ASP A 106 40.61 -7.59 -19.72
CA ASP A 106 40.21 -8.99 -19.76
C ASP A 106 38.70 -9.15 -19.54
N ASP A 107 38.01 -9.74 -20.51
CA ASP A 107 36.56 -9.92 -20.51
C ASP A 107 36.08 -10.70 -19.27
N THR A 108 36.79 -11.75 -18.86
CA THR A 108 36.36 -12.56 -17.71
C THR A 108 36.50 -11.80 -16.39
N ALA A 109 37.61 -11.08 -16.20
CA ALA A 109 37.83 -10.21 -15.07
C ALA A 109 36.83 -9.04 -15.05
N ARG A 110 36.51 -8.48 -16.21
CA ARG A 110 35.52 -7.42 -16.39
C ARG A 110 34.12 -7.92 -15.98
N ALA A 111 33.71 -9.09 -16.48
CA ALA A 111 32.45 -9.72 -16.11
C ALA A 111 32.39 -10.03 -14.60
N ARG A 112 33.49 -10.51 -14.02
CA ARG A 112 33.59 -10.76 -12.57
C ARG A 112 33.34 -9.49 -11.76
N LYS A 113 33.93 -8.36 -12.12
CA LYS A 113 33.69 -7.08 -11.41
C LYS A 113 32.23 -6.63 -11.51
N ILE A 114 31.66 -6.68 -12.72
CA ILE A 114 30.25 -6.30 -12.97
C ILE A 114 29.30 -7.17 -12.16
N LEU A 115 29.41 -8.49 -12.27
CA LEU A 115 28.51 -9.44 -11.62
C LEU A 115 28.69 -9.44 -10.10
N LYS A 116 29.91 -9.28 -9.58
CA LYS A 116 30.16 -9.12 -8.14
C LYS A 116 29.47 -7.88 -7.58
N ALA A 117 29.61 -6.74 -8.25
CA ALA A 117 28.98 -5.49 -7.82
C ALA A 117 27.45 -5.56 -7.89
N PHE A 118 26.90 -6.18 -8.94
CA PHE A 118 25.46 -6.39 -9.06
C PHE A 118 24.93 -7.33 -7.96
N ALA A 119 25.59 -8.48 -7.75
CA ALA A 119 25.24 -9.45 -6.72
C ALA A 119 25.35 -8.85 -5.31
N GLN A 120 26.33 -8.00 -5.02
CA GLN A 120 26.43 -7.31 -3.73
C GLN A 120 25.19 -6.49 -3.40
N ARG A 121 24.64 -5.77 -4.38
CA ARG A 121 23.41 -5.00 -4.21
C ARG A 121 22.18 -5.89 -4.11
N ALA A 122 22.10 -6.90 -4.97
CA ALA A 122 20.97 -7.84 -5.01
C ALA A 122 20.87 -8.69 -3.73
N TYR A 123 21.99 -9.17 -3.21
CA TYR A 123 22.07 -9.99 -2.00
C TYR A 123 22.16 -9.15 -0.73
N ARG A 124 22.38 -7.83 -0.87
CA ARG A 124 22.43 -6.84 0.23
C ARG A 124 23.58 -7.10 1.21
N ARG A 125 24.60 -7.84 0.75
CA ARG A 125 25.85 -8.18 1.42
C ARG A 125 26.91 -8.50 0.37
N PRO A 126 28.21 -8.49 0.71
CA PRO A 126 29.25 -9.02 -0.16
C PRO A 126 28.93 -10.47 -0.56
N PRO A 127 28.90 -10.81 -1.86
CA PRO A 127 28.79 -12.19 -2.28
C PRO A 127 30.11 -12.91 -1.99
N THR A 128 30.02 -14.19 -1.63
CA THR A 128 31.18 -15.06 -1.48
C THR A 128 31.83 -15.34 -2.84
N ASP A 129 33.10 -15.73 -2.85
CA ASP A 129 33.78 -16.07 -4.11
C ASP A 129 33.14 -17.26 -4.83
N ALA A 130 32.57 -18.21 -4.08
CA ALA A 130 31.81 -19.32 -4.64
C ALA A 130 30.50 -18.87 -5.31
N GLU A 131 29.80 -17.89 -4.72
CA GLU A 131 28.62 -17.29 -5.35
C GLU A 131 28.99 -16.56 -6.65
N VAL A 132 30.06 -15.76 -6.64
CA VAL A 132 30.55 -15.08 -7.84
C VAL A 132 31.01 -16.07 -8.91
N ALA A 133 31.68 -17.16 -8.52
CA ALA A 133 32.13 -18.19 -9.45
C ALA A 133 30.95 -18.86 -10.18
N LYS A 134 29.82 -19.10 -9.51
CA LYS A 134 28.59 -19.61 -10.15
C LYS A 134 28.05 -18.64 -11.20
N LEU A 135 28.06 -17.33 -10.93
CA LEU A 135 27.62 -16.33 -11.91
C LEU A 135 28.57 -16.26 -13.11
N ILE A 136 29.88 -16.41 -12.87
CA ILE A 136 30.88 -16.45 -13.94
C ILE A 136 30.76 -17.74 -14.78
N MET A 137 30.34 -18.85 -14.18
CA MET A 137 30.00 -20.06 -14.93
C MET A 137 28.85 -19.81 -15.92
N LEU A 138 27.78 -19.12 -15.50
CA LEU A 138 26.67 -18.75 -16.38
C LEU A 138 27.12 -17.83 -17.53
N TYR A 139 27.94 -16.82 -17.22
CA TYR A 139 28.60 -15.99 -18.23
C TYR A 139 29.41 -16.85 -19.22
N GLY A 140 30.23 -17.79 -18.70
CA GLY A 140 31.06 -18.68 -19.51
C GLY A 140 30.27 -19.61 -20.43
N ILE A 141 29.07 -20.05 -20.04
CA ILE A 141 28.18 -20.86 -20.91
C ILE A 141 27.79 -20.08 -22.16
N ALA A 142 27.31 -18.83 -22.01
CA ALA A 142 26.98 -17.97 -23.14
C ALA A 142 28.19 -17.75 -24.06
N ARG A 143 29.36 -17.46 -23.49
CA ARG A 143 30.58 -17.22 -24.28
C ARG A 143 31.04 -18.46 -25.04
N LYS A 144 30.94 -19.65 -24.44
CA LYS A 144 31.25 -20.93 -25.12
C LYS A 144 30.30 -21.22 -26.28
N ASN A 145 29.05 -20.75 -26.21
CA ASN A 145 28.06 -20.87 -27.27
C ASN A 145 28.20 -19.79 -28.36
N GLY A 146 29.21 -18.92 -28.29
CA GLY A 146 29.43 -17.83 -29.24
C GLY A 146 28.56 -16.59 -29.02
N GLU A 147 27.83 -16.50 -27.91
CA GLU A 147 27.01 -15.33 -27.58
C GLU A 147 27.87 -14.12 -27.14
N SER A 148 27.33 -12.90 -27.24
CA SER A 148 28.04 -11.65 -26.92
C SER A 148 28.41 -11.51 -25.44
N PHE A 149 29.30 -10.57 -25.13
CA PHE A 149 29.71 -10.26 -23.76
C PHE A 149 28.50 -9.84 -22.91
N GLU A 150 27.70 -8.92 -23.44
CA GLU A 150 26.49 -8.39 -22.82
C GLU A 150 25.47 -9.50 -22.53
N ARG A 151 25.36 -10.47 -23.45
CA ARG A 151 24.49 -11.62 -23.28
C ARG A 151 24.98 -12.55 -22.18
N GLY A 152 26.30 -12.74 -22.06
CA GLY A 152 26.88 -13.43 -20.90
C GLY A 152 26.60 -12.70 -19.57
N ILE A 153 26.71 -11.38 -19.54
CA ILE A 153 26.33 -10.57 -18.35
C ILE A 153 24.85 -10.74 -18.04
N GLN A 154 23.98 -10.74 -19.06
CA GLN A 154 22.55 -10.95 -18.88
C GLN A 154 22.24 -12.28 -18.19
N LEU A 155 22.89 -13.39 -18.57
CA LEU A 155 22.72 -14.68 -17.88
C LEU A 155 23.18 -14.63 -16.42
N GLY A 156 24.31 -13.96 -16.14
CA GLY A 156 24.76 -13.76 -14.76
C GLY A 156 23.79 -12.92 -13.92
N VAL A 157 23.20 -11.88 -14.51
CA VAL A 157 22.15 -11.06 -13.88
C VAL A 157 20.89 -11.89 -13.63
N GLN A 158 20.43 -12.67 -14.61
CA GLN A 158 19.29 -13.58 -14.45
C GLN A 158 19.53 -14.59 -13.33
N GLY A 159 20.71 -15.20 -13.28
CA GLY A 159 21.09 -16.11 -12.20
C GLY A 159 21.11 -15.43 -10.83
N THR A 160 21.51 -14.16 -10.77
CA THR A 160 21.45 -13.37 -9.54
C THR A 160 19.99 -13.15 -9.10
N LEU A 161 19.10 -12.77 -10.02
CA LEU A 161 17.68 -12.51 -9.75
C LEU A 161 16.86 -13.78 -9.47
N ALA A 162 17.31 -14.94 -9.95
CA ALA A 162 16.71 -16.23 -9.65
C ALA A 162 17.25 -16.85 -8.35
N SER A 163 18.27 -16.26 -7.73
CA SER A 163 18.87 -16.76 -6.50
C SER A 163 17.96 -16.58 -5.28
N SER A 164 17.98 -17.57 -4.38
CA SER A 164 17.32 -17.45 -3.07
C SER A 164 17.84 -16.26 -2.25
N ASN A 165 19.12 -15.88 -2.41
CA ASN A 165 19.69 -14.69 -1.76
C ASN A 165 19.06 -13.37 -2.25
N PHE A 166 18.48 -13.33 -3.45
CA PHE A 166 17.74 -12.17 -3.95
C PHE A 166 16.25 -12.24 -3.58
N LEU A 167 15.62 -13.40 -3.84
CA LEU A 167 14.19 -13.64 -3.67
C LEU A 167 13.75 -13.58 -2.20
N TYR A 168 14.61 -14.02 -1.29
CA TYR A 168 14.35 -14.04 0.14
C TYR A 168 15.31 -13.10 0.88
N ARG A 169 14.81 -12.49 1.95
CA ARG A 169 15.62 -11.82 2.97
C ARG A 169 15.89 -12.83 4.07
N ALA A 170 16.73 -13.81 3.77
CA ALA A 170 17.05 -14.88 4.70
C ALA A 170 18.08 -14.40 5.71
N GLU A 171 17.77 -14.61 6.99
CA GLU A 171 18.72 -14.44 8.08
C GLU A 171 19.27 -15.80 8.44
N ARG A 172 20.58 -15.89 8.66
CA ARG A 172 21.21 -17.19 8.91
C ARG A 172 20.65 -17.83 10.18
N GLU A 173 20.09 -19.03 10.05
CA GLU A 173 19.62 -19.81 11.19
C GLU A 173 20.79 -20.54 11.85
N THR A 174 20.81 -20.52 13.19
CA THR A 174 21.88 -21.14 13.99
C THR A 174 21.34 -22.12 15.03
N GLY A 175 20.03 -22.42 15.00
CA GLY A 175 19.38 -23.25 16.03
C GLY A 175 19.26 -22.57 17.40
N LYS A 176 19.72 -21.31 17.54
CA LYS A 176 19.57 -20.49 18.75
C LYS A 176 19.19 -19.05 18.39
N THR A 177 18.59 -18.35 19.34
CA THR A 177 18.41 -16.89 19.23
C THR A 177 19.78 -16.22 19.17
N ARG A 178 19.99 -15.34 18.20
CA ARG A 178 21.23 -14.58 18.04
C ARG A 178 20.97 -13.14 17.61
N GLU A 179 21.95 -12.29 17.86
CA GLU A 179 22.01 -10.97 17.22
C GLU A 179 22.12 -11.13 15.71
N LEU A 180 21.45 -10.24 14.99
CA LEU A 180 21.65 -10.06 13.56
C LEU A 180 23.03 -9.50 13.29
N ASP A 181 23.64 -9.90 12.17
CA ASP A 181 24.82 -9.21 11.69
C ASP A 181 24.46 -7.85 11.08
N ASP A 182 25.45 -7.02 10.83
CA ASP A 182 25.19 -5.65 10.40
C ASP A 182 24.62 -5.55 8.97
N TYR A 183 24.83 -6.55 8.10
CA TYR A 183 24.19 -6.58 6.77
C TYR A 183 22.72 -6.99 6.88
N GLU A 184 22.41 -7.91 7.79
CA GLU A 184 21.04 -8.28 8.16
C GLU A 184 20.31 -7.08 8.79
N LEU A 185 20.96 -6.34 9.71
CA LEU A 185 20.41 -5.09 10.29
C LEU A 185 20.20 -4.01 9.23
N ALA A 186 21.17 -3.78 8.34
CA ALA A 186 21.03 -2.84 7.24
C ALA A 186 19.82 -3.18 6.37
N SER A 187 19.68 -4.46 6.00
CA SER A 187 18.57 -4.97 5.19
C SER A 187 17.23 -4.86 5.92
N ARG A 188 17.17 -5.19 7.21
CA ARG A 188 15.93 -5.06 7.99
C ARG A 188 15.51 -3.61 8.13
N LEU A 189 16.44 -2.70 8.41
CA LEU A 189 16.18 -1.27 8.49
C LEU A 189 15.72 -0.67 7.16
N SER A 190 16.37 -1.01 6.05
CA SER A 190 16.02 -0.48 4.72
C SER A 190 14.65 -0.95 4.24
N TYR A 191 14.30 -2.21 4.47
CA TYR A 191 12.99 -2.70 4.06
C TYR A 191 11.88 -2.25 5.01
N PHE A 192 12.20 -2.06 6.29
CA PHE A 192 11.28 -1.44 7.23
C PHE A 192 10.92 -0.01 6.79
N LEU A 193 11.91 0.86 6.56
CA LEU A 193 11.63 2.29 6.34
C LEU A 193 11.40 2.67 4.87
N TRP A 194 12.03 1.96 3.93
CA TRP A 194 12.02 2.31 2.50
C TRP A 194 11.44 1.22 1.60
N SER A 195 11.11 0.04 2.13
CA SER A 195 10.67 -1.13 1.33
C SER A 195 11.60 -1.42 0.14
N SER A 196 12.90 -1.15 0.32
CA SER A 196 13.93 -1.26 -0.71
C SER A 196 15.27 -1.67 -0.09
N MET A 197 16.25 -1.98 -0.93
CA MET A 197 17.58 -2.39 -0.48
C MET A 197 18.31 -1.27 0.28
N PRO A 198 19.30 -1.61 1.13
CA PRO A 198 20.13 -0.62 1.82
C PRO A 198 20.84 0.29 0.82
N ASP A 199 21.05 1.56 1.18
CA ASP A 199 21.90 2.45 0.40
C ASP A 199 23.38 2.20 0.70
N ASP A 200 24.25 2.87 -0.06
CA ASP A 200 25.70 2.71 0.07
C ASP A 200 26.20 3.10 1.48
N THR A 201 25.54 4.07 2.13
CA THR A 201 25.85 4.46 3.52
C THR A 201 25.61 3.32 4.49
N LEU A 202 24.43 2.68 4.44
CA LEU A 202 24.13 1.51 5.28
C LEU A 202 25.07 0.34 4.98
N LEU A 203 25.35 0.05 3.69
CA LEU A 203 26.27 -1.03 3.33
C LEU A 203 27.70 -0.79 3.81
N LYS A 204 28.17 0.46 3.83
CA LYS A 204 29.48 0.84 4.36
C LYS A 204 29.53 0.69 5.88
N LEU A 205 28.51 1.16 6.60
CA LEU A 205 28.43 0.98 8.05
C LEU A 205 28.35 -0.50 8.42
N ALA A 206 27.64 -1.30 7.62
CA ALA A 206 27.59 -2.74 7.80
C ALA A 206 28.95 -3.41 7.58
N ALA A 207 29.67 -3.01 6.53
CA ALA A 207 31.02 -3.48 6.27
C ALA A 207 32.00 -3.12 7.40
N ALA A 208 31.80 -1.98 8.04
CA ALA A 208 32.63 -1.50 9.16
C ALA A 208 32.26 -2.14 10.51
N GLY A 209 31.15 -2.89 10.60
CA GLY A 209 30.68 -3.43 11.86
C GLY A 209 30.19 -2.34 12.82
N GLU A 210 29.55 -1.28 12.32
CA GLU A 210 29.12 -0.14 13.12
C GLU A 210 27.60 -0.10 13.41
N LEU A 211 26.77 -0.85 12.66
CA LEU A 211 25.30 -0.74 12.75
C LEU A 211 24.70 -1.40 13.99
N HIS A 212 25.38 -2.34 14.63
CA HIS A 212 24.92 -2.90 15.89
C HIS A 212 24.97 -1.89 17.06
N LYS A 213 25.73 -0.80 16.91
CA LYS A 213 25.83 0.27 17.92
C LYS A 213 24.52 1.06 17.98
N PRO A 214 23.86 1.16 19.15
CA PRO A 214 22.56 1.81 19.30
C PRO A 214 22.49 3.23 18.69
N GLU A 215 23.48 4.06 18.95
CA GLU A 215 23.57 5.44 18.50
C GLU A 215 23.68 5.56 16.97
N VAL A 216 24.43 4.65 16.34
CA VAL A 216 24.57 4.60 14.88
C VAL A 216 23.26 4.15 14.24
N LEU A 217 22.64 3.09 14.79
CA LEU A 217 21.38 2.55 14.29
C LEU A 217 20.25 3.60 14.34
N VAL A 218 20.14 4.31 15.46
CA VAL A 218 19.14 5.38 15.65
C VAL A 218 19.41 6.57 14.74
N SER A 219 20.68 6.98 14.58
CA SER A 219 21.07 8.04 13.65
C SER A 219 20.67 7.70 12.21
N GLN A 220 20.94 6.46 11.76
CA GLN A 220 20.53 6.01 10.43
C GLN A 220 19.01 5.92 10.27
N ALA A 221 18.28 5.40 11.26
CA ALA A 221 16.82 5.39 11.22
C ALA A 221 16.24 6.82 11.04
N LYS A 222 16.73 7.79 11.81
CA LYS A 222 16.30 9.20 11.71
C LYS A 222 16.64 9.84 10.37
N ARG A 223 17.83 9.56 9.81
CA ARG A 223 18.21 10.00 8.46
C ARG A 223 17.23 9.44 7.43
N MET A 224 16.93 8.16 7.51
CA MET A 224 16.09 7.47 6.54
C MET A 224 14.63 7.91 6.57
N LEU A 225 14.10 8.30 7.74
CA LEU A 225 12.75 8.87 7.87
C LEU A 225 12.60 10.23 7.15
N LYS A 226 13.69 10.98 6.95
CA LYS A 226 13.68 12.27 6.24
C LYS A 226 13.82 12.13 4.73
N ASP A 227 14.42 11.02 4.28
CA ASP A 227 14.68 10.73 2.88
C ASP A 227 13.38 10.53 2.07
N PRO A 228 13.28 11.00 0.81
CA PRO A 228 12.11 10.78 -0.04
C PRO A 228 11.63 9.33 -0.14
N LYS A 229 12.51 8.34 0.03
CA LYS A 229 12.14 6.93 0.04
C LYS A 229 11.26 6.53 1.23
N SER A 230 11.19 7.33 2.30
CA SER A 230 10.31 7.08 3.46
C SER A 230 8.83 7.08 3.09
N VAL A 231 8.47 7.64 1.92
CA VAL A 231 7.10 7.55 1.37
C VAL A 231 6.64 6.10 1.23
N ALA A 232 7.56 5.14 1.09
CA ALA A 232 7.24 3.73 1.08
C ALA A 232 6.58 3.27 2.39
N LEU A 233 6.94 3.85 3.54
CA LEU A 233 6.29 3.56 4.82
C LEU A 233 4.83 4.03 4.80
N THR A 234 4.56 5.19 4.19
CA THR A 234 3.21 5.70 3.96
C THR A 234 2.40 4.75 3.08
N ASP A 235 2.92 4.39 1.91
CA ASP A 235 2.21 3.58 0.92
C ASP A 235 1.99 2.13 1.41
N ASN A 236 2.94 1.61 2.19
CA ASN A 236 2.93 0.24 2.67
C ASN A 236 2.32 0.08 4.05
N PHE A 237 2.88 0.71 5.06
CA PHE A 237 2.39 0.57 6.42
C PHE A 237 1.08 1.32 6.61
N ALA A 238 0.98 2.62 6.31
CA ALA A 238 -0.25 3.37 6.56
C ALA A 238 -1.42 2.85 5.72
N GLY A 239 -1.17 2.49 4.46
CA GLY A 239 -2.16 1.87 3.58
C GLY A 239 -2.76 0.55 4.12
N GLN A 240 -1.96 -0.24 4.86
CA GLN A 240 -2.41 -1.47 5.52
C GLN A 240 -3.04 -1.18 6.89
N TRP A 241 -2.35 -0.41 7.73
CA TRP A 241 -2.77 -0.08 9.10
C TRP A 241 -4.11 0.65 9.12
N LEU A 242 -4.26 1.71 8.32
CA LEU A 242 -5.52 2.45 8.22
C LEU A 242 -6.50 1.81 7.22
N GLN A 243 -6.08 0.71 6.56
CA GLN A 243 -6.85 -0.06 5.59
C GLN A 243 -7.30 0.73 4.34
N ILE A 244 -6.65 1.86 4.05
CA ILE A 244 -6.98 2.76 2.93
C ILE A 244 -6.94 2.07 1.56
N ARG A 245 -6.13 1.01 1.41
CA ARG A 245 -6.11 0.19 0.18
C ARG A 245 -7.46 -0.41 -0.17
N LYS A 246 -8.32 -0.68 0.82
CA LYS A 246 -9.65 -1.22 0.60
C LYS A 246 -10.60 -0.20 -0.05
N LEU A 247 -10.29 1.10 0.02
CA LEU A 247 -11.14 2.15 -0.54
C LEU A 247 -11.33 1.99 -2.06
N GLU A 248 -10.37 1.39 -2.77
CA GLU A 248 -10.48 1.05 -4.20
C GLU A 248 -11.65 0.12 -4.52
N ARG A 249 -12.13 -0.65 -3.52
CA ARG A 249 -13.21 -1.63 -3.66
C ARG A 249 -14.52 -1.17 -3.04
N VAL A 250 -14.56 0.02 -2.44
CA VAL A 250 -15.78 0.55 -1.83
C VAL A 250 -16.62 1.21 -2.92
N THR A 251 -17.89 0.81 -2.99
CA THR A 251 -18.85 1.26 -4.01
C THR A 251 -20.08 1.88 -3.35
N PRO A 252 -20.01 3.13 -2.84
CA PRO A 252 -21.19 3.88 -2.44
C PRO A 252 -22.22 3.94 -3.58
N ASP A 253 -23.49 3.82 -3.23
CA ASP A 253 -24.60 3.86 -4.17
C ASP A 253 -24.67 5.25 -4.81
N PRO A 254 -24.53 5.38 -6.15
CA PRO A 254 -24.51 6.69 -6.81
C PRO A 254 -25.87 7.41 -6.76
N THR A 255 -26.97 6.69 -6.52
CA THR A 255 -28.31 7.27 -6.33
C THR A 255 -28.39 7.98 -4.98
N GLN A 256 -27.80 7.38 -3.93
CA GLN A 256 -27.80 7.95 -2.59
C GLN A 256 -26.68 8.97 -2.39
N PHE A 257 -25.55 8.77 -3.06
CA PHE A 257 -24.34 9.57 -2.95
C PHE A 257 -23.89 10.07 -4.33
N PRO A 258 -24.65 10.97 -4.98
CA PRO A 258 -24.36 11.44 -6.34
C PRO A 258 -23.04 12.23 -6.45
N GLN A 259 -22.50 12.69 -5.32
CA GLN A 259 -21.19 13.35 -5.26
C GLN A 259 -20.02 12.36 -5.34
N TRP A 260 -20.26 11.06 -5.23
CA TRP A 260 -19.21 10.05 -5.28
C TRP A 260 -18.73 9.79 -6.71
N ASP A 261 -17.42 9.91 -6.92
CA ASP A 261 -16.73 9.59 -8.18
C ASP A 261 -15.26 9.18 -7.93
N GLU A 262 -14.58 8.73 -8.99
CA GLU A 262 -13.17 8.33 -8.90
C GLU A 262 -12.22 9.49 -8.51
N PRO A 263 -12.39 10.73 -9.03
CA PRO A 263 -11.61 11.87 -8.57
C PRO A 263 -11.72 12.14 -7.07
N LEU A 264 -12.92 12.04 -6.49
CA LEU A 264 -13.12 12.20 -5.06
C LEU A 264 -12.43 11.08 -4.27
N ARG A 265 -12.57 9.82 -4.70
CA ARG A 265 -11.87 8.69 -4.08
C ARG A 265 -10.35 8.89 -4.09
N THR A 266 -9.81 9.31 -5.23
CA THR A 266 -8.38 9.61 -5.37
C THR A 266 -7.96 10.73 -4.43
N ALA A 267 -8.76 11.79 -4.34
CA ALA A 267 -8.46 12.92 -3.46
C ALA A 267 -8.49 12.53 -1.96
N MET A 268 -9.46 11.70 -1.55
CA MET A 268 -9.53 11.16 -0.18
C MET A 268 -8.28 10.33 0.18
N ARG A 269 -7.77 9.51 -0.74
CA ARG A 269 -6.55 8.72 -0.50
C ARG A 269 -5.33 9.61 -0.37
N GLU A 270 -5.22 10.61 -1.24
CA GLU A 270 -4.07 11.50 -1.26
C GLU A 270 -4.02 12.41 -0.03
N GLU A 271 -5.17 12.82 0.53
CA GLU A 271 -5.23 13.46 1.86
C GLU A 271 -4.55 12.57 2.91
N THR A 272 -5.02 11.34 3.08
CA THR A 272 -4.49 10.43 4.11
C THR A 272 -3.01 10.12 3.91
N ARG A 273 -2.59 9.92 2.65
CA ARG A 273 -1.21 9.67 2.27
C ARG A 273 -0.30 10.84 2.67
N ARG A 274 -0.64 12.07 2.25
CA ARG A 274 0.14 13.27 2.59
C ARG A 274 0.15 13.57 4.08
N TYR A 275 -0.99 13.37 4.74
CA TYR A 275 -1.13 13.55 6.17
C TYR A 275 -0.16 12.65 6.96
N PHE A 276 -0.13 11.35 6.64
CA PHE A 276 0.79 10.41 7.27
C PHE A 276 2.25 10.71 6.92
N ASP A 277 2.57 10.97 5.64
CA ASP A 277 3.93 11.30 5.20
C ASP A 277 4.48 12.53 5.95
N THR A 278 3.64 13.53 6.16
CA THR A 278 3.99 14.74 6.92
C THR A 278 4.32 14.43 8.38
N ILE A 279 3.51 13.58 9.04
CA ILE A 279 3.78 13.16 10.43
C ILE A 279 5.13 12.44 10.53
N VAL A 280 5.47 11.61 9.54
CA VAL A 280 6.75 10.89 9.50
C VAL A 280 7.92 11.85 9.26
N ARG A 281 7.85 12.69 8.21
CA ARG A 281 9.00 13.47 7.72
C ARG A 281 9.27 14.72 8.55
N GLU A 282 8.23 15.34 9.10
CA GLU A 282 8.37 16.46 10.05
C GLU A 282 8.55 15.98 11.49
N ASP A 283 8.64 14.66 11.72
CA ASP A 283 8.74 14.03 13.03
C ASP A 283 7.67 14.56 14.00
N ARG A 284 6.41 14.54 13.58
CA ARG A 284 5.29 15.06 14.39
C ARG A 284 4.90 14.07 15.48
N SER A 285 4.08 14.53 16.41
CA SER A 285 3.49 13.65 17.41
C SER A 285 2.55 12.66 16.72
N VAL A 286 2.67 11.37 17.02
CA VAL A 286 1.75 10.35 16.53
C VAL A 286 0.33 10.57 17.06
N LEU A 287 0.17 11.32 18.15
CA LEU A 287 -1.15 11.68 18.68
C LEU A 287 -1.95 12.54 17.71
N GLU A 288 -1.30 13.18 16.71
CA GLU A 288 -2.01 13.91 15.67
C GLU A 288 -2.94 12.99 14.86
N PHE A 289 -2.63 11.70 14.72
CA PHE A 289 -3.56 10.74 14.12
C PHE A 289 -4.91 10.68 14.85
N LEU A 290 -4.95 10.91 16.16
CA LEU A 290 -6.20 10.97 16.93
C LEU A 290 -6.90 12.32 16.79
N ASP A 291 -6.16 13.42 16.87
CA ASP A 291 -6.69 14.77 16.73
C ASP A 291 -5.62 15.74 16.21
N SER A 292 -5.97 16.53 15.20
CA SER A 292 -5.11 17.56 14.62
C SER A 292 -5.95 18.75 14.16
N ASP A 293 -5.35 19.93 14.16
CA ASP A 293 -5.97 21.15 13.67
C ASP A 293 -5.64 21.45 12.21
N TRP A 294 -5.13 20.47 11.46
CA TRP A 294 -4.75 20.63 10.06
C TRP A 294 -4.99 19.35 9.24
N THR A 295 -5.12 19.52 7.92
CA THR A 295 -5.12 18.43 6.91
C THR A 295 -4.61 18.93 5.55
N TYR A 296 -4.61 18.07 4.52
CA TYR A 296 -4.37 18.44 3.13
C TYR A 296 -5.66 18.42 2.31
N LEU A 297 -5.94 19.49 1.57
CA LEU A 297 -7.08 19.57 0.66
C LEU A 297 -6.62 20.02 -0.73
N ASN A 298 -7.24 19.48 -1.77
CA ASN A 298 -7.34 20.13 -3.08
C ASN A 298 -8.78 20.64 -3.27
N GLY A 299 -9.08 21.33 -4.37
CA GLY A 299 -10.41 21.90 -4.63
C GLY A 299 -11.55 20.89 -4.60
N ARG A 300 -11.34 19.67 -5.12
CA ARG A 300 -12.36 18.61 -5.12
C ARG A 300 -12.74 18.18 -3.69
N LEU A 301 -11.74 17.90 -2.85
CA LEU A 301 -11.95 17.48 -1.48
C LEU A 301 -12.38 18.66 -0.58
N ALA A 302 -11.91 19.87 -0.85
CA ALA A 302 -12.33 21.08 -0.15
C ALA A 302 -13.83 21.32 -0.31
N LYS A 303 -14.36 21.25 -1.54
CA LYS A 303 -15.80 21.30 -1.81
C LYS A 303 -16.55 20.22 -1.03
N HIS A 304 -16.05 18.98 -1.04
CA HIS A 304 -16.62 17.86 -0.27
C HIS A 304 -16.64 18.13 1.24
N TYR A 305 -15.67 18.88 1.75
CA TYR A 305 -15.55 19.23 3.16
C TYR A 305 -16.31 20.51 3.53
N GLY A 306 -16.91 21.21 2.56
CA GLY A 306 -17.53 22.51 2.75
C GLY A 306 -16.52 23.64 2.97
N ASN A 307 -15.27 23.45 2.54
CA ASN A 307 -14.24 24.50 2.52
C ASN A 307 -14.25 25.18 1.14
N THR A 308 -14.45 26.50 1.13
CA THR A 308 -14.51 27.34 -0.08
C THR A 308 -13.20 28.03 -0.43
N ASP A 309 -12.22 27.99 0.47
CA ASP A 309 -10.96 28.75 0.35
C ASP A 309 -9.94 28.05 -0.53
N VAL A 310 -10.01 26.71 -0.60
CA VAL A 310 -9.10 25.90 -1.43
C VAL A 310 -9.75 25.55 -2.76
N THR A 311 -9.04 25.86 -3.85
CA THR A 311 -9.44 25.56 -5.23
C THR A 311 -8.31 24.89 -6.00
N GLY A 312 -8.61 24.36 -7.20
CA GLY A 312 -7.61 23.74 -8.08
C GLY A 312 -7.20 22.32 -7.68
N GLU A 313 -6.29 21.73 -8.46
CA GLU A 313 -5.92 20.31 -8.31
C GLU A 313 -4.83 20.05 -7.27
N LYS A 314 -4.01 21.06 -6.98
CA LYS A 314 -2.88 20.94 -6.06
C LYS A 314 -3.36 20.82 -4.62
N PHE A 315 -2.78 19.87 -3.89
CA PHE A 315 -3.01 19.74 -2.45
C PHE A 315 -2.24 20.81 -1.68
N VAL A 316 -2.95 21.51 -0.80
CA VAL A 316 -2.39 22.48 0.14
C VAL A 316 -2.72 22.07 1.57
N ARG A 317 -1.81 22.37 2.49
CA ARG A 317 -2.02 22.16 3.92
C ARG A 317 -2.92 23.28 4.45
N VAL A 318 -4.00 22.92 5.13
CA VAL A 318 -4.97 23.88 5.67
C VAL A 318 -5.17 23.69 7.16
N LYS A 319 -5.52 24.77 7.85
CA LYS A 319 -6.02 24.72 9.23
C LYS A 319 -7.50 24.33 9.23
N LEU A 320 -7.87 23.40 10.09
CA LEU A 320 -9.23 22.94 10.31
C LEU A 320 -9.92 23.82 11.34
N VAL A 321 -11.02 24.46 10.94
CA VAL A 321 -11.81 25.37 11.80
C VAL A 321 -13.09 24.66 12.27
N GLY A 322 -13.59 25.03 13.46
CA GLY A 322 -14.88 24.56 13.96
C GLY A 322 -14.90 23.15 14.55
N GLY A 323 -13.76 22.43 14.56
CA GLY A 323 -13.59 21.17 15.29
C GLY A 323 -14.38 19.96 14.75
N ARG A 324 -15.11 20.11 13.63
CA ARG A 324 -15.80 19.01 12.96
C ARG A 324 -14.81 17.92 12.54
N ARG A 325 -13.73 18.35 11.89
CA ARG A 325 -12.63 17.49 11.45
C ARG A 325 -11.39 17.67 12.33
N GLY A 326 -10.57 16.63 12.36
CA GLY A 326 -9.32 16.49 13.10
C GLY A 326 -8.88 15.03 13.13
N GLY A 327 -7.58 14.79 12.94
CA GLY A 327 -7.00 13.43 12.88
C GLY A 327 -7.56 12.56 11.75
N VAL A 328 -7.14 11.30 11.71
CA VAL A 328 -7.56 10.36 10.64
C VAL A 328 -9.00 9.89 10.80
N LEU A 329 -9.54 9.93 12.02
CA LEU A 329 -10.89 9.46 12.33
C LEU A 329 -11.99 10.19 11.53
N THR A 330 -11.73 11.45 11.18
CA THR A 330 -12.70 12.31 10.50
C THR A 330 -12.34 12.60 9.04
N GLN A 331 -11.33 11.91 8.49
CA GLN A 331 -11.04 11.95 7.06
C GLN A 331 -12.10 11.13 6.31
N ALA A 332 -12.53 11.63 5.15
CA ALA A 332 -13.56 10.98 4.35
C ALA A 332 -13.12 9.60 3.85
N SER A 333 -11.82 9.34 3.66
CA SER A 333 -11.29 8.01 3.33
C SER A 333 -11.68 6.97 4.38
N VAL A 334 -11.49 7.28 5.68
CA VAL A 334 -11.84 6.39 6.80
C VAL A 334 -13.35 6.30 6.98
N LEU A 335 -14.06 7.43 6.93
CA LEU A 335 -15.52 7.47 7.08
C LEU A 335 -16.23 6.67 5.99
N THR A 336 -15.71 6.70 4.75
CA THR A 336 -16.22 5.92 3.62
C THR A 336 -15.89 4.45 3.76
N LEU A 337 -14.63 4.13 4.08
CA LEU A 337 -14.17 2.76 4.30
C LEU A 337 -14.96 2.02 5.39
N THR A 338 -15.45 2.75 6.38
CA THR A 338 -16.17 2.21 7.54
C THR A 338 -17.69 2.34 7.42
N SER A 339 -18.21 2.55 6.20
CA SER A 339 -19.64 2.61 5.92
C SER A 339 -20.10 1.47 4.99
N ASN A 340 -21.41 1.36 4.78
CA ASN A 340 -22.01 0.49 3.78
C ASN A 340 -22.24 1.27 2.48
N PRO A 341 -22.45 0.59 1.33
CA PRO A 341 -22.77 1.25 0.06
C PRO A 341 -23.91 2.27 0.14
N THR A 342 -24.93 1.97 0.95
CA THR A 342 -26.17 2.75 1.02
C THR A 342 -26.31 3.58 2.30
N ARG A 343 -25.46 3.39 3.32
CA ARG A 343 -25.62 4.09 4.61
C ARG A 343 -24.37 4.07 5.46
N THR A 344 -24.34 4.91 6.49
CA THR A 344 -23.34 4.86 7.56
C THR A 344 -23.40 3.53 8.33
N SER A 345 -22.33 3.20 9.05
CA SER A 345 -22.31 2.02 9.94
C SER A 345 -21.57 2.35 11.24
N PRO A 346 -22.30 2.71 12.32
CA PRO A 346 -21.72 2.93 13.65
C PRO A 346 -20.89 1.74 14.13
N VAL A 347 -21.36 0.53 13.85
CA VAL A 347 -20.67 -0.72 14.19
C VAL A 347 -19.31 -0.82 13.51
N LYS A 348 -19.24 -0.62 12.18
CA LYS A 348 -17.97 -0.69 11.42
C LYS A 348 -17.01 0.44 11.82
N ARG A 349 -17.52 1.65 12.05
CA ARG A 349 -16.75 2.80 12.54
C ARG A 349 -16.13 2.53 13.91
N GLY A 350 -16.95 2.11 14.88
CA GLY A 350 -16.49 1.76 16.23
C GLY A 350 -15.51 0.60 16.23
N LYS A 351 -15.79 -0.47 15.47
CA LYS A 351 -14.87 -1.59 15.28
C LYS A 351 -13.52 -1.14 14.74
N TRP A 352 -13.49 -0.29 13.73
CA TRP A 352 -12.24 0.23 13.15
C TRP A 352 -11.43 1.03 14.16
N VAL A 353 -12.07 1.86 15.00
CA VAL A 353 -11.37 2.58 16.08
C VAL A 353 -10.75 1.61 17.09
N LEU A 354 -11.53 0.63 17.56
CA LEU A 354 -11.06 -0.34 18.55
C LEU A 354 -9.92 -1.21 18.00
N ASP A 355 -10.02 -1.67 16.76
CA ASP A 355 -9.04 -2.55 16.12
C ASP A 355 -7.78 -1.78 15.69
N ASN A 356 -7.98 -0.73 14.88
CA ASN A 356 -6.88 -0.03 14.22
C ASN A 356 -6.17 0.98 15.12
N LEU A 357 -6.89 1.70 15.99
CA LEU A 357 -6.29 2.76 16.81
C LEU A 357 -5.95 2.29 18.24
N LEU A 358 -6.81 1.45 18.83
CA LEU A 358 -6.66 1.05 20.24
C LEU A 358 -6.14 -0.38 20.45
N ASN A 359 -6.03 -1.16 19.36
CA ASN A 359 -5.58 -2.56 19.37
C ASN A 359 -6.34 -3.43 20.38
N THR A 360 -7.64 -3.19 20.51
CA THR A 360 -8.58 -3.96 21.34
C THR A 360 -9.76 -4.41 20.48
N PRO A 361 -9.54 -5.24 19.44
CA PRO A 361 -10.59 -5.63 18.52
C PRO A 361 -11.75 -6.32 19.28
N PRO A 362 -13.01 -6.07 18.88
CA PRO A 362 -14.14 -6.82 19.41
C PRO A 362 -14.02 -8.31 19.07
N PRO A 363 -14.64 -9.23 19.84
CA PRO A 363 -14.70 -10.63 19.48
C PRO A 363 -15.45 -10.83 18.14
N PRO A 364 -15.23 -11.95 17.44
CA PRO A 364 -15.99 -12.26 16.23
C PRO A 364 -17.50 -12.34 16.54
N PRO A 365 -18.37 -12.01 15.56
CA PRO A 365 -19.82 -12.08 15.76
C PRO A 365 -20.26 -13.54 16.04
N PRO A 366 -21.33 -13.75 16.82
CA PRO A 366 -21.89 -15.09 17.01
C PRO A 366 -22.33 -15.73 15.67
N PRO A 367 -22.20 -17.05 15.51
CA PRO A 367 -22.69 -17.74 14.32
C PRO A 367 -24.18 -17.49 14.07
N GLY A 368 -24.57 -17.26 12.81
CA GLY A 368 -25.99 -17.12 12.42
C GLY A 368 -26.61 -15.74 12.61
N VAL A 369 -25.88 -14.74 13.10
CA VAL A 369 -26.35 -13.36 13.19
C VAL A 369 -26.17 -12.67 11.83
N GLY A 370 -27.29 -12.34 11.17
CA GLY A 370 -27.30 -11.60 9.89
C GLY A 370 -27.00 -10.10 10.08
N GLU A 371 -26.63 -9.42 9.00
CA GLU A 371 -26.52 -7.96 9.00
C GLU A 371 -27.88 -7.31 9.26
N LEU A 372 -27.89 -6.08 9.81
CA LEU A 372 -29.11 -5.26 9.85
C LEU A 372 -29.67 -5.20 8.42
N PRO A 373 -30.97 -5.51 8.21
CA PRO A 373 -31.55 -5.50 6.88
C PRO A 373 -31.20 -4.21 6.18
N ASP A 374 -30.66 -4.32 4.96
CA ASP A 374 -30.69 -3.19 4.06
C ASP A 374 -32.16 -2.85 3.84
N ASP A 375 -32.49 -1.56 3.83
CA ASP A 375 -33.84 -1.06 3.54
C ASP A 375 -34.40 -1.60 2.20
N ALA A 376 -33.54 -2.25 1.40
CA ALA A 376 -33.83 -2.88 0.12
C ALA A 376 -34.30 -4.36 0.17
N LYS A 377 -34.34 -5.08 1.32
CA LYS A 377 -34.72 -6.51 1.31
C LYS A 377 -35.63 -6.97 2.47
N GLY A 378 -36.95 -6.81 2.27
CA GLY A 378 -37.96 -7.84 2.56
C GLY A 378 -38.23 -8.27 4.01
N LYS A 379 -37.65 -7.62 5.03
CA LYS A 379 -38.12 -7.70 6.41
C LYS A 379 -38.63 -6.31 6.80
N GLU A 380 -39.78 -6.24 7.47
CA GLU A 380 -40.41 -5.02 8.03
C GLU A 380 -39.37 -3.92 8.25
N PRO A 381 -39.38 -2.83 7.47
CA PRO A 381 -38.39 -1.78 7.61
C PRO A 381 -38.48 -1.24 9.04
N LEU A 382 -37.39 -1.37 9.80
CA LEU A 382 -37.33 -0.74 11.11
C LEU A 382 -37.53 0.77 10.89
N THR A 383 -38.63 1.33 11.37
CA THR A 383 -38.90 2.76 11.29
C THR A 383 -38.01 3.51 12.28
N GLY A 384 -37.59 4.73 11.91
CA GLY A 384 -36.76 5.59 12.74
C GLY A 384 -35.31 5.76 12.27
N THR A 385 -34.54 6.55 13.02
CA THR A 385 -33.12 6.84 12.72
C THR A 385 -32.26 5.59 12.75
N LEU A 386 -31.10 5.60 12.10
CA LEU A 386 -30.13 4.49 12.21
C LEU A 386 -29.80 4.13 13.67
N ARG A 387 -29.72 5.14 14.55
CA ARG A 387 -29.51 4.93 15.99
C ARG A 387 -30.65 4.11 16.62
N GLN A 388 -31.90 4.51 16.40
CA GLN A 388 -33.07 3.79 16.93
C GLN A 388 -33.13 2.34 16.43
N ARG A 389 -32.84 2.13 15.13
CA ARG A 389 -32.77 0.79 14.53
C ARG A 389 -31.71 -0.08 15.20
N LEU A 390 -30.53 0.48 15.47
CA LEU A 390 -29.42 -0.23 16.12
C LEU A 390 -29.69 -0.47 17.61
N GLU A 391 -30.30 0.49 18.30
CA GLU A 391 -30.73 0.37 19.70
C GLU A 391 -31.77 -0.75 19.88
N LYS A 392 -32.73 -0.87 18.95
CA LYS A 392 -33.66 -2.00 18.91
C LYS A 392 -32.95 -3.32 18.62
N HIS A 393 -31.95 -3.35 17.74
CA HIS A 393 -31.18 -4.56 17.46
C HIS A 393 -30.36 -5.07 18.66
N ARG A 394 -29.80 -4.15 19.46
CA ARG A 394 -29.02 -4.48 20.67
C ARG A 394 -29.88 -4.70 21.92
N SER A 395 -31.21 -4.79 21.82
CA SER A 395 -32.04 -5.18 22.97
C SER A 395 -31.79 -6.63 23.37
N ASP A 396 -31.22 -7.44 22.48
CA ASP A 396 -30.70 -8.77 22.80
C ASP A 396 -29.41 -8.66 23.66
N PRO A 397 -29.39 -9.23 24.88
CA PRO A 397 -28.21 -9.23 25.74
C PRO A 397 -26.95 -9.82 25.09
N ALA A 398 -27.09 -10.81 24.20
CA ALA A 398 -25.97 -11.41 23.49
C ALA A 398 -25.26 -10.39 22.58
N CYS A 399 -26.03 -9.53 21.91
CA CYS A 399 -25.52 -8.48 21.04
C CYS A 399 -24.99 -7.27 21.82
N ALA A 400 -25.68 -6.88 22.89
CA ALA A 400 -25.33 -5.69 23.70
C ALA A 400 -23.92 -5.73 24.28
N SER A 401 -23.44 -6.92 24.66
CA SER A 401 -22.12 -7.13 25.27
C SER A 401 -20.97 -6.55 24.43
N CYS A 402 -21.02 -6.75 23.11
CA CYS A 402 -19.99 -6.29 22.18
C CYS A 402 -20.30 -4.89 21.65
N HIS A 403 -21.57 -4.63 21.33
CA HIS A 403 -22.04 -3.36 20.77
C HIS A 403 -21.85 -2.17 21.72
N SER A 404 -21.95 -2.38 23.05
CA SER A 404 -21.70 -1.35 24.06
C SER A 404 -20.31 -0.69 23.96
N ARG A 405 -19.34 -1.39 23.36
CA ARG A 405 -17.96 -0.89 23.19
C ARG A 405 -17.74 -0.17 21.85
N MET A 406 -18.54 -0.47 20.83
CA MET A 406 -18.36 -0.01 19.45
C MET A 406 -19.36 1.07 19.07
N ASP A 407 -20.64 0.81 19.31
CA ASP A 407 -21.73 1.64 18.82
C ASP A 407 -21.64 3.08 19.31
N PRO A 408 -21.34 3.36 20.59
CA PRO A 408 -21.16 4.73 21.03
C PRO A 408 -20.12 5.47 20.19
N ILE A 409 -18.93 4.87 19.99
CA ILE A 409 -17.86 5.47 19.16
C ILE A 409 -18.38 5.76 17.75
N GLY A 410 -19.14 4.84 17.17
CA GLY A 410 -19.77 5.03 15.87
C GLY A 410 -20.80 6.17 15.84
N PHE A 411 -21.67 6.27 16.84
CA PHE A 411 -22.66 7.34 16.98
C PHE A 411 -22.02 8.71 17.04
N GLY A 412 -20.86 8.84 17.70
CA GLY A 412 -20.08 10.08 17.72
C GLY A 412 -19.63 10.59 16.34
N LEU A 413 -19.73 9.77 15.30
CA LEU A 413 -19.38 10.11 13.93
C LEU A 413 -20.60 10.24 13.00
N GLU A 414 -21.82 10.08 13.50
CA GLU A 414 -23.01 10.07 12.64
C GLU A 414 -23.32 11.42 12.00
N ASN A 415 -22.73 12.52 12.48
CA ASN A 415 -22.70 13.79 11.76
C ASN A 415 -21.94 13.73 10.42
N PHE A 416 -21.29 12.60 10.09
CA PHE A 416 -20.73 12.32 8.79
C PHE A 416 -21.54 11.24 8.07
N ASP A 417 -21.96 11.51 6.83
CA ASP A 417 -22.63 10.54 5.96
C ASP A 417 -21.69 9.40 5.53
N ALA A 418 -22.18 8.50 4.68
CA ALA A 418 -21.42 7.32 4.25
C ALA A 418 -20.19 7.66 3.39
N ILE A 419 -20.09 8.87 2.83
CA ILE A 419 -18.91 9.34 2.07
C ILE A 419 -18.14 10.43 2.83
N GLY A 420 -18.46 10.68 4.10
CA GLY A 420 -17.77 11.61 4.96
C GLY A 420 -18.17 13.09 4.80
N THR A 421 -19.29 13.41 4.17
CA THR A 421 -19.89 14.75 4.14
C THR A 421 -20.53 15.05 5.49
N TRP A 422 -20.48 16.30 5.95
CA TRP A 422 -21.17 16.71 7.17
C TRP A 422 -22.70 16.77 6.97
N ARG A 423 -23.46 16.21 7.90
CA ARG A 423 -24.93 16.24 7.93
C ARG A 423 -25.48 16.56 9.33
N LYS A 424 -26.68 17.14 9.35
CA LYS A 424 -27.41 17.50 10.58
C LYS A 424 -28.63 16.61 10.85
N SER A 425 -29.13 15.90 9.83
CA SER A 425 -30.29 15.02 9.92
C SER A 425 -30.05 13.67 9.23
N ASP A 426 -30.82 12.68 9.66
CA ASP A 426 -30.99 11.35 9.07
C ASP A 426 -32.43 11.23 8.59
N GLY A 427 -32.67 11.48 7.30
CA GLY A 427 -34.01 11.80 6.80
C GLY A 427 -34.54 13.08 7.44
N GLU A 428 -35.73 13.02 8.03
CA GLU A 428 -36.39 14.15 8.70
C GLU A 428 -35.91 14.34 10.15
N ALA A 429 -35.26 13.34 10.75
CA ALA A 429 -34.87 13.36 12.15
C ALA A 429 -33.49 14.01 12.35
N ALA A 430 -33.33 14.82 13.39
CA ALA A 430 -32.03 15.36 13.77
C ALA A 430 -31.05 14.25 14.20
N ILE A 431 -29.78 14.41 13.87
CA ILE A 431 -28.74 13.46 14.28
C ILE A 431 -28.40 13.66 15.75
N ASP A 432 -28.50 12.57 16.51
CA ASP A 432 -27.96 12.46 17.85
C ASP A 432 -26.60 11.75 17.82
N ALA A 433 -25.53 12.54 17.90
CA ALA A 433 -24.14 12.06 17.92
C ALA A 433 -23.58 11.91 19.34
N THR A 434 -24.44 11.84 20.36
CA THR A 434 -24.02 11.57 21.73
C THR A 434 -23.66 10.11 21.93
N GLY A 435 -22.80 9.83 22.90
CA GLY A 435 -22.51 8.46 23.31
C GLY A 435 -21.84 8.38 24.67
N THR A 436 -21.99 7.22 25.31
CA THR A 436 -21.36 6.90 26.59
C THR A 436 -20.55 5.63 26.43
N LEU A 437 -19.27 5.69 26.77
CA LEU A 437 -18.36 4.55 26.74
C LEU A 437 -18.52 3.65 27.97
N PRO A 438 -18.03 2.40 27.95
CA PRO A 438 -18.10 1.49 29.10
C PRO A 438 -17.41 2.00 30.37
N ASP A 439 -16.46 2.94 30.24
CA ASP A 439 -15.78 3.59 31.36
C ASP A 439 -16.57 4.79 31.93
N GLY A 440 -17.81 5.00 31.48
CA GLY A 440 -18.71 6.06 31.94
C GLY A 440 -18.47 7.42 31.29
N LYS A 441 -17.43 7.58 30.47
CA LYS A 441 -17.17 8.85 29.77
C LYS A 441 -18.20 9.08 28.67
N SER A 442 -18.83 10.25 28.69
CA SER A 442 -19.78 10.69 27.67
C SER A 442 -19.20 11.77 26.77
N PHE A 443 -19.74 11.88 25.56
CA PHE A 443 -19.37 12.91 24.59
C PHE A 443 -20.56 13.34 23.74
N GLU A 444 -20.44 14.53 23.16
CA GLU A 444 -21.36 15.13 22.20
C GLU A 444 -20.62 15.34 20.87
N GLY A 445 -20.71 14.33 20.00
CA GLY A 445 -20.16 14.37 18.66
C GLY A 445 -18.64 14.20 18.53
N PRO A 446 -18.10 14.43 17.32
CA PRO A 446 -16.79 13.93 16.93
C PRO A 446 -15.62 14.64 17.63
N LYS A 447 -15.78 15.92 18.00
CA LYS A 447 -14.71 16.68 18.69
C LYS A 447 -14.44 16.10 20.07
N GLN A 448 -15.49 15.95 20.88
CA GLN A 448 -15.36 15.41 22.24
C GLN A 448 -14.97 13.93 22.22
N LEU A 449 -15.44 13.14 21.24
CA LEU A 449 -14.97 11.77 21.03
C LEU A 449 -13.44 11.72 20.81
N ARG A 450 -12.89 12.58 19.95
CA ARG A 450 -11.42 12.67 19.75
C ARG A 450 -10.69 13.08 21.01
N THR A 451 -11.23 14.01 21.81
CA THR A 451 -10.67 14.36 23.13
C THR A 451 -10.62 13.15 24.06
N ILE A 452 -11.66 12.31 24.09
CA ILE A 452 -11.64 11.07 24.88
C ILE A 452 -10.60 10.09 24.36
N LEU A 453 -10.49 9.90 23.04
CA LEU A 453 -9.45 9.04 22.45
C LEU A 453 -8.05 9.55 22.78
N LEU A 454 -7.83 10.87 22.75
CA LEU A 454 -6.57 11.50 23.13
C LEU A 454 -6.24 11.27 24.62
N SER A 455 -7.24 11.16 25.50
CA SER A 455 -7.01 10.76 26.89
C SER A 455 -6.48 9.33 27.04
N LYS A 456 -6.58 8.49 25.99
CA LYS A 456 -6.01 7.14 25.89
C LYS A 456 -4.68 7.12 25.11
N LYS A 457 -3.94 8.23 25.08
CA LYS A 457 -2.66 8.41 24.35
C LYS A 457 -1.63 7.28 24.54
N GLU A 458 -1.50 6.75 25.76
CA GLU A 458 -0.56 5.64 26.03
C GLU A 458 -1.00 4.34 25.36
N GLN A 459 -2.29 4.02 25.44
CA GLN A 459 -2.86 2.86 24.75
C GLN A 459 -2.71 3.01 23.23
N PHE A 460 -2.98 4.19 22.68
CA PHE A 460 -2.81 4.46 21.26
C PHE A 460 -1.33 4.33 20.83
N ALA A 461 -0.40 4.93 21.58
CA ALA A 461 1.02 4.83 21.27
C ALA A 461 1.50 3.37 21.30
N LYS A 462 1.05 2.59 22.29
CA LYS A 462 1.31 1.15 22.36
C LYS A 462 0.75 0.41 21.15
N ALA A 463 -0.53 0.62 20.83
CA ALA A 463 -1.22 0.01 19.69
C ALA A 463 -0.48 0.28 18.36
N MET A 464 -0.13 1.54 18.13
CA MET A 464 0.64 1.93 16.94
C MET A 464 2.03 1.29 16.92
N THR A 465 2.72 1.26 18.05
CA THR A 465 4.05 0.63 18.17
C THR A 465 3.98 -0.86 17.84
N GLU A 466 2.98 -1.60 18.35
CA GLU A 466 2.80 -3.02 18.04
C GLU A 466 2.50 -3.26 16.56
N LYS A 467 1.64 -2.43 15.94
CA LYS A 467 1.33 -2.52 14.51
C LYS A 467 2.55 -2.21 13.65
N LEU A 468 3.32 -1.18 14.00
CA LEU A 468 4.53 -0.80 13.27
C LEU A 468 5.66 -1.82 13.47
N LEU A 469 5.81 -2.39 14.67
CA LEU A 469 6.75 -3.46 14.95
C LEU A 469 6.42 -4.72 14.13
N THR A 470 5.14 -5.11 14.09
CA THR A 470 4.65 -6.22 13.24
C THR A 470 5.06 -6.03 11.78
N TYR A 471 4.89 -4.82 11.26
CA TYR A 471 5.31 -4.46 9.90
C TYR A 471 6.84 -4.51 9.74
N ALA A 472 7.60 -4.02 10.71
CA ALA A 472 9.06 -3.98 10.69
C ALA A 472 9.69 -5.38 10.67
N ILE A 473 9.13 -6.33 11.41
CA ILE A 473 9.68 -7.69 11.54
C ILE A 473 9.01 -8.72 10.61
N GLY A 474 7.88 -8.37 9.98
CA GLY A 474 7.19 -9.21 9.01
C GLY A 474 6.47 -10.43 9.61
N ARG A 475 6.19 -10.42 10.91
CA ARG A 475 5.43 -11.46 11.65
C ARG A 475 4.60 -10.83 12.77
N GLY A 476 3.61 -11.55 13.26
CA GLY A 476 2.82 -11.12 14.43
C GLY A 476 3.65 -11.05 15.72
N ILE A 477 3.19 -10.23 16.66
CA ILE A 477 3.76 -10.09 18.01
C ILE A 477 3.46 -11.35 18.83
N GLU A 478 4.50 -11.95 19.39
CA GLU A 478 4.42 -13.12 20.27
C GLU A 478 4.39 -12.70 21.75
N SER A 479 4.09 -13.62 22.66
CA SER A 479 4.05 -13.34 24.10
C SER A 479 5.37 -12.76 24.62
N THR A 480 6.50 -13.27 24.12
CA THR A 480 7.87 -12.84 24.44
C THR A 480 8.23 -11.47 23.89
N ASP A 481 7.49 -10.95 22.90
CA ASP A 481 7.66 -9.59 22.40
C ASP A 481 6.94 -8.56 23.29
N ARG A 482 5.84 -8.96 23.96
CA ARG A 482 4.98 -8.06 24.74
C ARG A 482 5.70 -7.42 25.92
N CYS A 483 6.64 -8.12 26.55
CA CYS A 483 7.48 -7.57 27.62
C CYS A 483 8.35 -6.40 27.11
N ASN A 484 8.80 -6.45 25.85
CA ASN A 484 9.57 -5.36 25.25
C ASN A 484 8.70 -4.13 24.94
N VAL A 485 7.44 -4.34 24.52
CA VAL A 485 6.52 -3.25 24.14
C VAL A 485 6.09 -2.39 25.34
N GLY A 486 5.99 -2.97 26.54
CA GLY A 486 5.58 -2.24 27.75
C GLY A 486 6.48 -1.04 28.07
N GLY A 487 7.81 -1.25 28.06
CA GLY A 487 8.79 -0.19 28.35
C GLY A 487 8.91 0.88 27.25
N MET A 488 8.50 0.56 26.01
CA MET A 488 8.55 1.52 24.89
C MET A 488 7.58 2.68 25.08
N ALA A 489 6.41 2.44 25.68
CA ALA A 489 5.38 3.46 25.82
C ALA A 489 5.85 4.65 26.69
N GLU A 490 6.56 4.38 27.78
CA GLU A 490 7.15 5.40 28.65
C GLU A 490 8.23 6.21 27.91
N ALA A 491 9.13 5.52 27.20
CA ALA A 491 10.18 6.16 26.41
C ALA A 491 9.62 7.05 25.27
N ILE A 492 8.53 6.62 24.64
CA ILE A 492 7.82 7.41 23.61
C ILE A 492 7.16 8.64 24.25
N SER A 493 6.54 8.48 25.41
CA SER A 493 5.91 9.57 26.17
C SER A 493 6.91 10.66 26.55
N GLY A 494 8.06 10.26 27.12
CA GLY A 494 9.14 11.18 27.50
C GLY A 494 9.76 11.97 26.33
N LYS A 495 9.51 11.51 25.10
CA LYS A 495 9.92 12.19 23.85
C LYS A 495 8.77 12.89 23.13
N GLY A 496 7.66 13.15 23.82
CA GLY A 496 6.51 13.88 23.27
C GLY A 496 5.75 13.13 22.18
N TYR A 497 5.80 11.79 22.20
CA TYR A 497 5.12 10.91 21.24
C TYR A 497 5.54 11.12 19.79
N ARG A 498 6.79 11.54 19.55
CA ARG A 498 7.34 11.77 18.21
C ARG A 498 7.39 10.47 17.40
N PHE A 499 7.12 10.53 16.09
CA PHE A 499 7.19 9.35 15.22
C PHE A 499 8.58 8.70 15.28
N SER A 500 9.64 9.51 15.28
CA SER A 500 11.02 9.02 15.39
C SER A 500 11.30 8.32 16.72
N ALA A 501 10.61 8.68 17.81
CA ALA A 501 10.73 7.99 19.09
C ALA A 501 10.13 6.57 19.03
N VAL A 502 9.00 6.40 18.33
CA VAL A 502 8.41 5.07 18.08
C VAL A 502 9.38 4.21 17.28
N VAL A 503 9.93 4.75 16.19
CA VAL A 503 10.90 4.04 15.34
C VAL A 503 12.17 3.70 16.11
N GLU A 504 12.68 4.63 16.92
CA GLU A 504 13.83 4.42 17.80
C GLU A 504 13.61 3.23 18.75
N GLN A 505 12.45 3.18 19.41
CA GLN A 505 12.11 2.06 20.28
C GLN A 505 12.04 0.72 19.52
N ILE A 506 11.50 0.73 18.30
CA ILE A 506 11.44 -0.47 17.46
C ILE A 506 12.83 -0.95 17.06
N VAL A 507 13.69 -0.07 16.52
CA VAL A 507 15.00 -0.50 16.00
C VAL A 507 15.96 -0.91 17.10
N LEU A 508 15.80 -0.40 18.33
CA LEU A 508 16.59 -0.82 19.49
C LEU A 508 16.08 -2.09 20.15
N SER A 509 14.87 -2.53 19.79
CA SER A 509 14.22 -3.67 20.42
C SER A 509 14.86 -5.01 20.06
N GLU A 510 14.76 -5.95 20.99
CA GLU A 510 15.21 -7.33 20.76
C GLU A 510 14.55 -7.98 19.52
N PRO A 511 13.21 -7.88 19.30
CA PRO A 511 12.56 -8.52 18.15
C PRO A 511 13.05 -7.98 16.80
N PHE A 512 13.58 -6.75 16.77
CA PHE A 512 14.14 -6.16 15.56
C PHE A 512 15.61 -6.55 15.35
N ARG A 513 16.39 -6.60 16.44
CA ARG A 513 17.85 -6.81 16.40
C ARG A 513 18.30 -8.26 16.47
N LYS A 514 17.40 -9.17 16.86
CA LYS A 514 17.71 -10.60 16.97
C LYS A 514 16.89 -11.45 16.01
N ARG A 515 17.53 -12.47 15.45
CA ARG A 515 16.83 -13.61 14.83
C ARG A 515 16.53 -14.61 15.92
N ARG A 516 15.24 -14.85 16.18
CA ARG A 516 14.78 -15.95 17.04
C ARG A 516 14.60 -17.22 16.21
N THR A 517 14.88 -18.37 16.81
CA THR A 517 14.47 -19.67 16.27
C THR A 517 12.99 -19.88 16.51
N ALA A 518 12.30 -20.46 15.53
CA ALA A 518 10.99 -21.03 15.79
C ALA A 518 11.15 -22.12 16.87
N ALA A 519 10.34 -22.07 17.93
CA ALA A 519 10.20 -23.23 18.81
C ALA A 519 9.79 -24.43 17.93
N SER A 520 10.51 -25.53 18.05
CA SER A 520 10.33 -26.74 17.26
C SER A 520 9.07 -27.53 17.66
N ASP A 521 7.91 -26.87 17.69
CA ASP A 521 6.63 -27.48 18.08
C ASP A 521 5.67 -27.65 16.89
N ILE A 522 6.23 -27.96 15.71
CA ILE A 522 5.46 -28.65 14.68
C ILE A 522 5.95 -30.09 14.66
N ALA A 523 5.49 -30.86 15.65
CA ALA A 523 5.41 -32.30 15.47
C ALA A 523 4.47 -32.55 14.30
N LEU A 524 5.03 -32.83 13.12
CA LEU A 524 4.26 -33.36 11.99
C LEU A 524 3.44 -34.54 12.52
N PRO A 525 2.12 -34.59 12.26
CA PRO A 525 1.29 -35.67 12.76
C PRO A 525 1.89 -37.00 12.30
N LYS A 526 2.20 -37.87 13.26
CA LYS A 526 2.66 -39.24 12.99
C LYS A 526 1.64 -39.88 12.04
N LYS A 527 2.15 -40.44 10.94
CA LYS A 527 1.38 -41.19 9.94
C LYS A 527 0.32 -42.04 10.63
N VAL A 528 -0.95 -41.79 10.31
CA VAL A 528 -2.06 -42.68 10.66
C VAL A 528 -1.75 -44.04 10.03
N ALA A 529 -1.60 -45.05 10.88
CA ALA A 529 -1.45 -46.42 10.44
C ALA A 529 -2.67 -46.81 9.59
N LYS A 530 -2.41 -47.40 8.41
CA LYS A 530 -3.43 -48.06 7.59
C LYS A 530 -4.10 -49.13 8.44
N ASN A 531 -5.36 -48.94 8.79
CA ASN A 531 -6.25 -50.05 9.12
C ASN A 531 -6.79 -50.59 7.80
N THR A 532 -6.16 -51.64 7.29
CA THR A 532 -6.77 -52.57 6.35
C THR A 532 -7.70 -53.50 7.12
N LYS A 533 -9.00 -53.28 6.98
CA LYS A 533 -10.07 -54.29 7.03
C LYS A 533 -11.21 -53.80 6.13
N GLU A 534 -11.13 -54.11 4.85
CA GLU A 534 -11.92 -55.12 4.13
C GLU A 534 -11.28 -55.33 2.75
#